data_AF-A0A5D3AYV3-F1
#
_entry.id   AF-A0A5D3AYV3-F1
#
_cell.length_a   1.000
_cell.length_b   1.000
_cell.length_c   1.000
_cell.angle_alpha   90.00
_cell.angle_beta   90.00
_cell.angle_gamma   90.00
#
_symmetry.space_group_name_H-M   'P 1'
#
loop_
_entity.id
_entity.type
_entity.pdbx_description
1 polymer ?
#
loop_
_entity_poly.entity_id
_entity_poly.type
_entity_poly.pdbx_seq_one_letter_code
_entity_poly.pdbx_strand_id
1 'polypeptide(L)'
;MAEDQTFDSLLDLLRRLPPTKVEDNVNVLCDLAPEYADDLLGNVDQPLKVLSDDGEGREFLGCDYNRDGDSFRSPWSNKYLPIDTQGPVPSSRLRQLEVALNSAFDTYREMYFEGGVSSVYLWDLDDEPQGKEMAFAGVVLVKKTLSPQANVPTAPSGSWDSLHVFECQERGRSAKYKLTSTVMLLMDTKTLAKAEEKGLENAEGKGNVALSGSMTRQAEIDYPLPTPQSHVANIGRMVEDMELKMRNLLSAVYFGKTKDVVNELRSQAGLDAKSKEDLLRAELAGKLGGRK
;
A
#
# COMPACT_ATOMS: atom_id res chain seq x y z
N MET A 1 -18.40 25.35 -4.56
CA MET A 1 -17.76 25.74 -3.27
C MET A 1 -18.21 24.84 -2.12
N ALA A 2 -19.51 24.60 -1.91
CA ALA A 2 -19.97 23.68 -0.85
C ALA A 2 -19.83 22.19 -1.21
N GLU A 3 -20.00 21.82 -2.48
CA GLU A 3 -19.80 20.43 -2.95
C GLU A 3 -18.35 19.96 -2.77
N ASP A 4 -17.39 20.80 -3.17
CA ASP A 4 -15.95 20.56 -3.01
C ASP A 4 -15.55 20.35 -1.53
N GLN A 5 -16.13 21.17 -0.64
CA GLN A 5 -15.91 21.07 0.80
C GLN A 5 -16.48 19.77 1.42
N THR A 6 -17.58 19.25 0.86
CA THR A 6 -18.20 18.02 1.35
C THR A 6 -17.33 16.83 0.97
N PHE A 7 -16.87 16.75 -0.28
CA PHE A 7 -15.96 15.72 -0.74
C PHE A 7 -14.64 15.70 0.05
N ASP A 8 -14.03 16.87 0.25
CA ASP A 8 -12.83 17.01 1.08
C ASP A 8 -13.05 16.50 2.51
N SER A 9 -14.24 16.75 3.08
CA SER A 9 -14.60 16.29 4.43
C SER A 9 -14.80 14.78 4.49
N LEU A 10 -15.36 14.16 3.44
CA LEU A 10 -15.49 12.70 3.35
C LEU A 10 -14.11 12.03 3.28
N LEU A 11 -13.19 12.58 2.48
CA LEU A 11 -11.81 12.10 2.42
C LEU A 11 -11.06 12.30 3.74
N ASP A 12 -11.26 13.44 4.42
CA ASP A 12 -10.66 13.66 5.75
C ASP A 12 -11.21 12.70 6.81
N LEU A 13 -12.49 12.35 6.73
CA LEU A 13 -13.10 11.36 7.62
C LEU A 13 -12.46 9.98 7.44
N LEU A 14 -12.25 9.53 6.20
CA LEU A 14 -11.58 8.26 5.90
C LEU A 14 -10.14 8.20 6.42
N ARG A 15 -9.43 9.33 6.47
CA ARG A 15 -8.08 9.42 7.06
C ARG A 15 -8.07 9.28 8.59
N ARG A 16 -9.22 9.43 9.25
CA ARG A 16 -9.38 9.38 10.71
C ARG A 16 -10.05 8.11 11.20
N LEU A 17 -10.89 7.48 10.38
CA LEU A 17 -11.54 6.23 10.71
C LEU A 17 -10.52 5.08 10.77
N PRO A 18 -10.82 3.99 11.51
CA PRO A 18 -9.94 2.83 11.57
C PRO A 18 -9.67 2.26 10.17
N PRO A 19 -8.40 2.18 9.73
CA PRO A 19 -8.05 1.75 8.37
C PRO A 19 -8.37 0.27 8.12
N THR A 20 -8.51 -0.54 9.16
CA THR A 20 -8.94 -1.94 9.07
C THR A 20 -10.38 -2.12 8.59
N LYS A 21 -11.18 -1.04 8.58
CA LYS A 21 -12.58 -1.04 8.13
C LYS A 21 -12.79 -0.19 6.89
N VAL A 22 -11.74 0.08 6.12
CA VAL A 22 -11.83 1.03 4.99
C VAL A 22 -12.90 0.61 3.97
N GLU A 23 -13.05 -0.68 3.66
CA GLU A 23 -14.11 -1.16 2.75
C GLU A 23 -15.52 -0.83 3.28
N ASP A 24 -15.80 -1.19 4.54
CA ASP A 24 -17.08 -0.89 5.18
C ASP A 24 -17.33 0.62 5.27
N ASN A 25 -16.29 1.39 5.62
CA ASN A 25 -16.37 2.84 5.75
C ASN A 25 -16.70 3.48 4.40
N VAL A 26 -16.01 3.09 3.32
CA VAL A 26 -16.27 3.63 1.96
C VAL A 26 -17.69 3.27 1.53
N ASN A 27 -18.12 2.03 1.70
CA ASN A 27 -19.49 1.62 1.35
C ASN A 27 -20.56 2.45 2.08
N VAL A 28 -20.38 2.68 3.39
CA VAL A 28 -21.30 3.52 4.17
C VAL A 28 -21.29 4.97 3.71
N LEU A 29 -20.14 5.51 3.29
CA LEU A 29 -20.06 6.86 2.75
C LEU A 29 -20.69 6.98 1.36
N CYS A 30 -20.55 5.96 0.52
CA CYS A 30 -21.27 5.86 -0.75
C CYS A 30 -22.79 5.82 -0.55
N ASP A 31 -23.28 5.09 0.45
CA ASP A 31 -24.71 5.07 0.80
C ASP A 31 -25.19 6.41 1.37
N LEU A 32 -24.34 7.10 2.14
CA LEU A 32 -24.66 8.37 2.79
C LEU A 32 -24.69 9.54 1.80
N ALA A 33 -23.76 9.57 0.85
CA ALA A 33 -23.65 10.60 -0.17
C ALA A 33 -23.41 9.97 -1.55
N PRO A 34 -24.46 9.39 -2.17
CA PRO A 34 -24.37 8.67 -3.44
C PRO A 34 -23.81 9.51 -4.59
N GLU A 35 -23.99 10.83 -4.54
CA GLU A 35 -23.45 11.77 -5.53
C GLU A 35 -21.91 11.79 -5.59
N TYR A 36 -21.22 11.35 -4.53
CA TYR A 36 -19.76 11.25 -4.48
C TYR A 36 -19.26 9.81 -4.58
N ALA A 37 -20.12 8.82 -4.83
CA ALA A 37 -19.73 7.41 -4.77
C ALA A 37 -18.61 7.07 -5.77
N ASP A 38 -18.72 7.55 -7.01
CA ASP A 38 -17.71 7.32 -8.05
C ASP A 38 -16.38 7.98 -7.70
N ASP A 39 -16.42 9.21 -7.19
CA ASP A 39 -15.22 9.95 -6.77
C ASP A 39 -14.56 9.29 -5.54
N LEU A 40 -15.35 8.79 -4.59
CA LEU A 40 -14.84 8.08 -3.41
C LEU A 40 -14.16 6.77 -3.82
N LEU A 41 -14.82 5.95 -4.64
CA LEU A 41 -14.24 4.70 -5.12
C LEU A 41 -13.00 4.93 -6.00
N GLY A 42 -12.96 6.03 -6.76
CA GLY A 42 -11.81 6.40 -7.57
C GLY A 42 -10.61 6.96 -6.80
N ASN A 43 -10.83 7.55 -5.61
CA ASN A 43 -9.78 8.22 -4.83
C ASN A 43 -9.37 7.49 -3.55
N VAL A 44 -10.08 6.44 -3.15
CA VAL A 44 -9.84 5.71 -1.91
C VAL A 44 -9.39 4.30 -2.22
N ASP A 45 -8.10 4.05 -2.04
CA ASP A 45 -7.55 2.71 -2.19
C ASP A 45 -8.15 1.75 -1.15
N GLN A 46 -8.56 0.57 -1.60
CA GLN A 46 -9.08 -0.53 -0.78
C GLN A 46 -8.10 -1.70 -0.72
N PRO A 47 -8.16 -2.57 0.31
CA PRO A 47 -7.35 -3.78 0.41
C PRO A 47 -7.49 -4.67 -0.83
N LEU A 48 -6.38 -5.28 -1.23
CA LEU A 48 -6.36 -6.07 -2.46
C LEU A 48 -7.05 -7.42 -2.24
N LYS A 49 -7.90 -7.81 -3.19
CA LYS A 49 -8.60 -9.09 -3.19
C LYS A 49 -7.77 -10.15 -3.89
N VAL A 50 -7.52 -11.29 -3.25
CA VAL A 50 -6.89 -12.44 -3.92
C VAL A 50 -7.97 -13.23 -4.63
N LEU A 51 -7.82 -13.40 -5.94
CA LEU A 51 -8.76 -14.10 -6.82
C LEU A 51 -8.02 -15.22 -7.56
N SER A 52 -8.74 -16.22 -8.04
CA SER A 52 -8.18 -17.35 -8.79
C SER A 52 -8.62 -17.30 -10.25
N ASP A 53 -7.68 -17.45 -11.18
CA ASP A 53 -7.95 -17.82 -12.56
C ASP A 53 -7.79 -19.33 -12.70
N ASP A 54 -8.89 -20.05 -12.55
CA ASP A 54 -8.91 -21.52 -12.60
C ASP A 54 -8.54 -22.07 -13.99
N GLY A 55 -8.70 -21.26 -15.05
CA GLY A 55 -8.30 -21.63 -16.40
C GLY A 55 -6.78 -21.70 -16.58
N GLU A 56 -6.06 -20.81 -15.89
CA GLU A 56 -4.58 -20.73 -15.91
C GLU A 56 -3.95 -21.36 -14.66
N GLY A 57 -4.74 -21.71 -13.65
CA GLY A 57 -4.28 -22.29 -12.39
C GLY A 57 -3.45 -21.32 -11.55
N ARG A 58 -3.75 -20.01 -11.61
CA ARG A 58 -2.94 -18.95 -10.98
C ARG A 58 -3.80 -17.94 -10.25
N GLU A 59 -3.31 -17.48 -9.11
CA GLU A 59 -3.92 -16.38 -8.37
C GLU A 59 -3.59 -15.01 -9.03
N PHE A 60 -4.45 -14.03 -8.82
CA PHE A 60 -4.25 -12.64 -9.21
C PHE A 60 -4.92 -11.69 -8.21
N LEU A 61 -4.62 -10.39 -8.32
CA LEU A 61 -5.12 -9.37 -7.42
C LEU A 61 -6.24 -8.55 -8.05
N GLY A 62 -7.38 -8.49 -7.39
CA GLY A 62 -8.51 -7.63 -7.72
C GLY A 62 -8.42 -6.28 -7.02
N CYS A 63 -8.64 -5.22 -7.78
CA CYS A 63 -8.81 -3.85 -7.36
C CYS A 63 -9.79 -3.15 -8.33
N ASP A 64 -10.11 -1.88 -8.10
CA ASP A 64 -11.07 -1.17 -8.96
C ASP A 64 -10.55 -0.97 -10.40
N TYR A 65 -9.23 -0.90 -10.61
CA TYR A 65 -8.63 -0.73 -11.95
C TYR A 65 -8.76 -1.93 -12.89
N ASN A 66 -9.06 -3.13 -12.37
CA ASN A 66 -9.32 -4.32 -13.18
C ASN A 66 -10.74 -4.87 -12.97
N ARG A 67 -11.63 -4.07 -12.38
CA ARG A 67 -13.01 -4.45 -12.08
C ARG A 67 -13.96 -3.97 -13.17
N ASP A 68 -14.96 -4.80 -13.46
CA ASP A 68 -16.13 -4.43 -14.24
C ASP A 68 -17.37 -5.11 -13.62
N GLY A 69 -18.28 -4.30 -13.07
CA GLY A 69 -19.36 -4.78 -12.21
C GLY A 69 -18.81 -5.58 -11.03
N ASP A 70 -19.18 -6.85 -10.93
CA ASP A 70 -18.69 -7.78 -9.89
C ASP A 70 -17.62 -8.75 -10.39
N SER A 71 -17.10 -8.53 -11.61
CA SER A 71 -16.06 -9.37 -12.21
C SER A 71 -14.74 -8.64 -12.32
N PHE A 72 -13.64 -9.39 -12.32
CA PHE A 72 -12.29 -8.86 -12.37
C PHE A 72 -11.52 -9.46 -13.53
N ARG A 73 -10.80 -8.64 -14.29
CA ARG A 73 -9.95 -9.08 -15.40
C ARG A 73 -8.73 -9.79 -14.84
N SER A 74 -8.53 -11.04 -15.24
CA SER A 74 -7.31 -11.79 -14.95
C SER A 74 -6.16 -11.28 -15.83
N PRO A 75 -4.95 -11.06 -15.28
CA PRO A 75 -3.78 -10.67 -16.06
C PRO A 75 -3.21 -11.86 -16.85
N TRP A 76 -3.68 -13.08 -16.57
CA TRP A 76 -3.20 -14.32 -17.20
C TRP A 76 -4.03 -14.63 -18.46
N SER A 77 -5.32 -14.94 -18.29
CA SER A 77 -6.23 -15.26 -19.39
C SER A 77 -6.77 -14.03 -20.14
N ASN A 78 -6.61 -12.82 -19.58
CA ASN A 78 -7.20 -11.58 -20.09
C ASN A 78 -8.74 -11.57 -20.14
N LYS A 79 -9.40 -12.39 -19.31
CA LYS A 79 -10.86 -12.49 -19.22
C LYS A 79 -11.36 -11.96 -17.89
N TYR A 80 -12.59 -11.46 -17.89
CA TYR A 80 -13.29 -11.11 -16.65
C TYR A 80 -13.84 -12.37 -15.98
N LEU A 81 -13.60 -12.48 -14.67
CA LEU A 81 -14.00 -13.62 -13.84
C LEU A 81 -14.79 -13.14 -12.61
N PRO A 82 -15.84 -13.86 -12.18
CA PRO A 82 -16.24 -15.19 -12.67
C PRO A 82 -17.08 -15.16 -13.95
N ILE A 83 -17.68 -14.01 -14.28
CA ILE A 83 -18.51 -13.85 -15.48
C ILE A 83 -17.75 -12.95 -16.44
N ASP A 84 -17.61 -13.41 -17.68
CA ASP A 84 -16.99 -12.59 -18.72
C ASP A 84 -17.96 -11.49 -19.16
N THR A 85 -17.72 -10.27 -18.67
CA THR A 85 -18.56 -9.09 -18.93
C THR A 85 -18.30 -8.44 -20.29
N GLN A 86 -17.24 -8.86 -21.01
CA GLN A 86 -16.71 -8.13 -22.18
C GLN A 86 -16.34 -6.67 -21.84
N GLY A 87 -15.87 -6.44 -20.61
CA GLY A 87 -15.37 -5.14 -20.15
C GLY A 87 -14.12 -4.67 -20.93
N PRO A 88 -13.63 -3.45 -20.63
CA PRO A 88 -12.53 -2.84 -21.35
C PRO A 88 -11.23 -3.67 -21.22
N VAL A 89 -10.57 -3.90 -22.36
CA VAL A 89 -9.29 -4.62 -22.44
C VAL A 89 -8.24 -3.74 -23.11
N PRO A 90 -6.95 -3.86 -22.73
CA PRO A 90 -5.89 -3.07 -23.34
C PRO A 90 -5.72 -3.42 -24.82
N SER A 91 -5.22 -2.46 -25.60
CA SER A 91 -4.84 -2.65 -26.99
C SER A 91 -3.83 -3.80 -27.15
N SER A 92 -3.78 -4.46 -28.31
CA SER A 92 -2.90 -5.63 -28.50
C SER A 92 -1.42 -5.33 -28.26
N ARG A 93 -0.97 -4.10 -28.55
CA ARG A 93 0.41 -3.65 -28.26
C ARG A 93 0.61 -3.48 -26.75
N LEU A 94 -0.34 -2.86 -26.06
CA LEU A 94 -0.25 -2.63 -24.62
C LEU A 94 -0.37 -3.94 -23.82
N ARG A 95 -1.20 -4.89 -24.27
CA ARG A 95 -1.29 -6.23 -23.67
C ARG A 95 0.03 -6.99 -23.70
N GLN A 96 0.84 -6.86 -24.76
CA GLN A 96 2.18 -7.48 -24.79
C GLN A 96 3.10 -6.90 -23.71
N LEU A 97 3.03 -5.58 -23.48
CA LEU A 97 3.77 -4.93 -22.40
C LEU A 97 3.24 -5.34 -21.03
N GLU A 98 1.92 -5.45 -20.86
CA GLU A 98 1.27 -5.91 -19.63
C GLU A 98 1.73 -7.32 -19.25
N VAL A 99 1.79 -8.25 -20.21
CA VAL A 99 2.31 -9.61 -19.98
C VAL A 99 3.79 -9.59 -19.57
N ALA A 100 4.61 -8.76 -20.23
CA ALA A 100 6.03 -8.62 -19.88
C ALA A 100 6.22 -8.03 -18.47
N LEU A 101 5.43 -7.02 -18.10
CA LEU A 101 5.44 -6.44 -16.76
C LEU A 101 4.98 -7.43 -15.70
N ASN A 102 3.93 -8.22 -15.94
CA ASN A 102 3.50 -9.26 -15.01
C ASN A 102 4.63 -10.26 -14.74
N SER A 103 5.35 -10.70 -15.78
CA SER A 103 6.49 -11.61 -15.60
C SER A 103 7.64 -10.95 -14.82
N ALA A 104 7.93 -9.67 -15.07
CA ALA A 104 8.97 -8.94 -14.36
C ALA A 104 8.61 -8.73 -12.89
N PHE A 105 7.36 -8.34 -12.60
CA PHE A 105 6.90 -8.08 -11.25
C PHE A 105 6.61 -9.35 -10.43
N ASP A 106 6.37 -10.50 -11.07
CA ASP A 106 6.36 -11.79 -10.38
C ASP A 106 7.79 -12.16 -9.90
N THR A 107 8.81 -11.86 -10.70
CA THR A 107 10.22 -12.02 -10.29
C THR A 107 10.58 -11.03 -9.17
N TYR A 108 10.18 -9.76 -9.30
CA TYR A 108 10.35 -8.75 -8.25
C TYR A 108 9.73 -9.19 -6.93
N ARG A 109 8.47 -9.64 -6.97
CA ARG A 109 7.73 -10.17 -5.81
C ARG A 109 8.51 -11.32 -5.17
N GLU A 110 8.98 -12.28 -5.94
CA GLU A 110 9.74 -13.40 -5.39
C GLU A 110 11.03 -12.95 -4.69
N MET A 111 11.79 -12.03 -5.30
CA MET A 111 13.05 -11.54 -4.74
C MET A 111 12.88 -10.71 -3.46
N TYR A 112 11.82 -9.91 -3.35
CA TYR A 112 11.62 -8.99 -2.22
C TYR A 112 10.66 -9.52 -1.15
N PHE A 113 9.70 -10.35 -1.53
CA PHE A 113 8.63 -10.81 -0.64
C PHE A 113 8.66 -12.32 -0.37
N GLU A 114 9.43 -13.12 -1.13
CA GLU A 114 9.53 -14.58 -0.95
C GLU A 114 8.13 -15.24 -0.85
N GLY A 115 7.27 -14.97 -1.83
CA GLY A 115 5.87 -15.41 -1.87
C GLY A 115 4.87 -14.26 -2.02
N GLY A 116 3.60 -14.51 -1.66
CA GLY A 116 2.51 -13.58 -1.94
C GLY A 116 2.05 -13.64 -3.39
N VAL A 117 1.24 -12.66 -3.80
CA VAL A 117 0.67 -12.55 -5.15
C VAL A 117 1.03 -11.17 -5.71
N SER A 118 1.27 -11.09 -7.02
CA SER A 118 1.41 -9.82 -7.73
C SER A 118 0.59 -9.83 -9.01
N SER A 119 0.17 -8.65 -9.47
CA SER A 119 -0.57 -8.49 -10.72
C SER A 119 -0.31 -7.10 -11.30
N VAL A 120 -0.25 -7.01 -12.62
CA VAL A 120 -0.10 -5.74 -13.33
C VAL A 120 -1.23 -5.60 -14.35
N TYR A 121 -1.88 -4.44 -14.34
CA TYR A 121 -2.92 -4.08 -15.30
C TYR A 121 -2.58 -2.77 -15.98
N LEU A 122 -2.72 -2.72 -17.30
CA LEU A 122 -2.53 -1.52 -18.11
C LEU A 122 -3.84 -1.17 -18.83
N TRP A 123 -4.03 0.11 -19.10
CA TRP A 123 -5.11 0.63 -19.94
C TRP A 123 -4.62 1.80 -20.78
N ASP A 124 -5.15 1.91 -22.00
CA ASP A 124 -4.84 3.01 -22.91
C ASP A 124 -5.48 4.31 -22.39
N LEU A 125 -4.79 5.45 -22.52
CA LEU A 125 -5.31 6.76 -22.09
C LEU A 125 -5.90 7.57 -23.26
N ASP A 126 -5.56 7.21 -24.49
CA ASP A 126 -6.06 7.85 -25.71
C ASP A 126 -6.90 6.84 -26.51
N ASP A 127 -8.13 7.22 -26.85
CA ASP A 127 -9.06 6.40 -27.67
C ASP A 127 -8.61 6.31 -29.14
N GLU A 128 -7.75 7.23 -29.59
CA GLU A 128 -7.28 7.36 -30.97
C GLU A 128 -5.74 7.32 -30.98
N PRO A 129 -5.10 6.27 -31.53
CA PRO A 129 -3.65 6.23 -31.70
C PRO A 129 -3.22 7.21 -32.79
N GLN A 130 -3.20 8.51 -32.47
CA GLN A 130 -2.72 9.56 -33.36
C GLN A 130 -1.19 9.63 -33.32
N GLY A 131 -0.53 8.56 -33.79
CA GLY A 131 0.91 8.55 -34.02
C GLY A 131 1.63 7.28 -33.56
N LYS A 132 2.96 7.40 -33.45
CA LYS A 132 3.83 6.33 -32.93
C LYS A 132 3.91 6.30 -31.40
N GLU A 133 3.58 7.43 -30.79
CA GLU A 133 3.67 7.67 -29.35
C GLU A 133 2.47 7.07 -28.64
N MET A 134 2.72 6.42 -27.52
CA MET A 134 1.71 5.81 -26.67
C MET A 134 1.49 6.65 -25.40
N ALA A 135 0.24 6.89 -25.05
CA ALA A 135 -0.16 7.30 -23.72
C ALA A 135 -0.95 6.15 -23.08
N PHE A 136 -0.48 5.69 -21.93
CA PHE A 136 -1.11 4.60 -21.20
C PHE A 136 -0.91 4.80 -19.71
N ALA A 137 -1.77 4.17 -18.93
CA ALA A 137 -1.61 4.06 -17.50
C ALA A 137 -1.63 2.60 -17.07
N GLY A 138 -1.26 2.37 -15.84
CA GLY A 138 -1.28 1.04 -15.28
C GLY A 138 -1.21 1.05 -13.77
N VAL A 139 -1.44 -0.12 -13.20
CA VAL A 139 -1.28 -0.37 -11.78
C VAL A 139 -0.43 -1.63 -11.59
N VAL A 140 0.58 -1.53 -10.71
CA VAL A 140 1.32 -2.69 -10.20
C VAL A 140 0.83 -2.98 -8.79
N LEU A 141 0.44 -4.22 -8.56
CA LEU A 141 -0.12 -4.70 -7.31
C LEU A 141 0.77 -5.77 -6.70
N VAL A 142 1.02 -5.68 -5.40
CA VAL A 142 1.67 -6.74 -4.62
C VAL A 142 0.91 -6.94 -3.33
N LYS A 143 0.57 -8.18 -3.00
CA LYS A 143 -0.03 -8.55 -1.72
C LYS A 143 0.78 -9.66 -1.07
N LYS A 144 1.22 -9.44 0.16
CA LYS A 144 1.82 -10.49 1.02
C LYS A 144 1.05 -10.58 2.32
N THR A 145 0.52 -11.76 2.60
CA THR A 145 -0.14 -12.06 3.87
C THR A 145 0.76 -12.91 4.75
N LEU A 146 0.80 -12.60 6.04
CA LEU A 146 1.42 -13.41 7.07
C LEU A 146 0.31 -14.00 7.95
N SER A 147 0.17 -15.31 7.92
CA SER A 147 -0.81 -16.03 8.75
C SER A 147 -0.24 -16.31 10.16
N PRO A 148 -1.08 -16.31 11.21
CA PRO A 148 -0.65 -16.72 12.54
C PRO A 148 -0.11 -18.15 12.52
N GLN A 149 1.03 -18.38 13.16
CA GLN A 149 1.56 -19.74 13.30
C GLN A 149 0.91 -20.43 14.50
N ALA A 150 0.22 -21.55 14.25
CA ALA A 150 -0.50 -22.28 15.31
C ALA A 150 0.39 -22.71 16.49
N ASN A 151 1.68 -22.98 16.23
CA ASN A 151 2.64 -23.46 17.23
C ASN A 151 3.37 -22.34 17.98
N VAL A 152 3.20 -21.07 17.57
CA VAL A 152 3.86 -19.92 18.20
C VAL A 152 2.79 -18.88 18.52
N PRO A 153 2.23 -18.87 19.75
CA PRO A 153 1.10 -18.03 20.11
C PRO A 153 1.33 -16.51 19.93
N THR A 154 2.60 -16.10 19.94
CA THR A 154 3.04 -14.70 19.76
C THR A 154 3.57 -14.43 18.35
N ALA A 155 3.41 -15.36 17.40
CA ALA A 155 3.79 -15.10 16.03
C ALA A 155 2.93 -13.96 15.47
N PRO A 156 3.55 -12.96 14.83
CA PRO A 156 2.80 -11.89 14.20
C PRO A 156 1.96 -12.42 13.05
N SER A 157 0.83 -11.79 12.83
CA SER A 157 0.04 -11.92 11.60
C SER A 157 -0.13 -10.55 10.97
N GLY A 158 -0.48 -10.51 9.69
CA GLY A 158 -0.62 -9.23 9.01
C GLY A 158 -0.77 -9.33 7.51
N SER A 159 -0.92 -8.18 6.88
CA SER A 159 -0.88 -8.04 5.43
C SER A 159 -0.09 -6.82 5.02
N TRP A 160 0.56 -6.95 3.88
CA TRP A 160 1.19 -5.88 3.13
C TRP A 160 0.49 -5.82 1.78
N ASP A 161 -0.03 -4.65 1.43
CA ASP A 161 -0.73 -4.38 0.19
C ASP A 161 -0.07 -3.16 -0.47
N SER A 162 0.52 -3.35 -1.65
CA SER A 162 1.13 -2.28 -2.46
C SER A 162 0.30 -2.03 -3.71
N LEU A 163 -0.02 -0.76 -3.94
CA LEU A 163 -0.71 -0.26 -5.13
C LEU A 163 0.14 0.84 -5.76
N HIS A 164 0.67 0.60 -6.95
CA HIS A 164 1.51 1.54 -7.68
C HIS A 164 0.82 1.92 -8.99
N VAL A 165 0.00 2.96 -8.92
CA VAL A 165 -0.70 3.52 -10.08
C VAL A 165 0.24 4.46 -10.81
N PHE A 166 0.41 4.28 -12.11
CA PHE A 166 1.28 5.14 -12.91
C PHE A 166 0.65 5.55 -14.23
N GLU A 167 0.99 6.75 -14.66
CA GLU A 167 0.69 7.28 -15.99
C GLU A 167 2.00 7.40 -16.77
N CYS A 168 1.97 7.04 -18.05
CA CYS A 168 3.10 7.13 -18.97
C CYS A 168 2.69 7.90 -20.22
N GLN A 169 3.48 8.93 -20.56
CA GLN A 169 3.34 9.68 -21.81
C GLN A 169 4.66 9.59 -22.59
N GLU A 170 4.67 8.86 -23.70
CA GLU A 170 5.81 8.83 -24.61
C GLU A 170 6.06 10.20 -25.25
N ARG A 171 7.33 10.55 -25.44
CA ARG A 171 7.82 11.81 -26.04
C ARG A 171 9.05 11.49 -26.88
N GLY A 172 8.86 10.99 -28.10
CA GLY A 172 9.91 10.58 -29.01
C GLY A 172 10.81 9.46 -28.48
N ARG A 173 11.97 9.83 -27.91
CA ARG A 173 12.98 8.88 -27.36
C ARG A 173 13.04 8.88 -25.84
N SER A 174 12.03 9.45 -25.19
CA SER A 174 11.86 9.47 -23.74
C SER A 174 10.40 9.25 -23.41
N ALA A 175 10.10 8.92 -22.16
CA ALA A 175 8.74 8.92 -21.66
C ALA A 175 8.71 9.60 -20.29
N LYS A 176 7.63 10.34 -20.07
CA LYS A 176 7.31 10.96 -18.79
C LYS A 176 6.46 9.99 -17.98
N TYR A 177 6.89 9.68 -16.77
CA TYR A 177 6.18 8.80 -15.85
C TYR A 177 5.72 9.60 -14.64
N LYS A 178 4.47 9.39 -14.24
CA LYS A 178 3.92 9.90 -12.98
C LYS A 178 3.45 8.69 -12.18
N LEU A 179 4.02 8.50 -11.01
CA LEU A 179 3.78 7.37 -10.13
C LEU A 179 3.09 7.85 -8.85
N THR A 180 1.93 7.28 -8.54
CA THR A 180 1.25 7.39 -7.25
C THR A 180 1.30 6.01 -6.60
N SER A 181 1.95 5.90 -5.46
CA SER A 181 2.11 4.66 -4.72
C SER A 181 1.44 4.73 -3.37
N THR A 182 0.62 3.74 -3.06
CA THR A 182 0.00 3.53 -1.76
C THR A 182 0.47 2.19 -1.21
N VAL A 183 0.91 2.18 0.04
CA VAL A 183 1.16 0.95 0.80
C VAL A 183 0.23 0.92 1.99
N MET A 184 -0.51 -0.18 2.15
CA MET A 184 -1.27 -0.49 3.35
C MET A 184 -0.57 -1.59 4.12
N LEU A 185 -0.42 -1.36 5.42
CA LEU A 185 0.19 -2.30 6.34
C LEU A 185 -0.80 -2.61 7.45
N LEU A 186 -1.03 -3.89 7.67
CA LEU A 186 -1.72 -4.43 8.83
C LEU A 186 -0.76 -5.39 9.54
N MET A 187 -0.58 -5.22 10.84
CA MET A 187 0.14 -6.15 11.70
C MET A 187 -0.63 -6.33 13.00
N ASP A 188 -0.80 -7.57 13.41
CA ASP A 188 -1.43 -7.96 14.65
C ASP A 188 -0.49 -8.95 15.37
N THR A 189 -0.21 -8.68 16.64
CA THR A 189 0.66 -9.53 17.45
C THR A 189 0.10 -9.67 18.85
N LYS A 190 -0.20 -10.92 19.20
CA LYS A 190 -0.57 -11.28 20.58
C LYS A 190 0.63 -11.12 21.49
N THR A 191 0.43 -10.42 22.59
CA THR A 191 1.47 -10.19 23.61
C THR A 191 1.21 -11.06 24.83
N LEU A 192 2.28 -11.62 25.36
CA LEU A 192 2.30 -12.30 26.66
C LEU A 192 3.20 -11.49 27.59
N ALA A 193 2.65 -11.04 28.70
CA ALA A 193 3.38 -10.31 29.74
C ALA A 193 3.22 -11.02 31.07
N LYS A 194 4.20 -10.90 31.97
CA LYS A 194 4.00 -11.25 33.37
C LYS A 194 3.10 -10.17 33.98
N ALA A 195 1.89 -10.53 34.40
CA ALA A 195 1.03 -9.65 35.16
C ALA A 195 1.43 -9.72 36.63
N GLU A 196 1.87 -8.59 37.19
CA GLU A 196 1.95 -8.42 38.63
C GLU A 196 0.57 -8.03 39.13
N GLU A 197 -0.25 -9.02 39.44
CA GLU A 197 -1.53 -8.81 40.12
C GLU A 197 -1.27 -8.87 41.64
N LYS A 198 -1.73 -7.87 42.39
CA LYS A 198 -1.56 -7.86 43.86
C LYS A 198 -2.20 -9.12 44.46
N GLY A 199 -1.37 -10.08 44.85
CA GLY A 199 -1.79 -11.33 45.49
C GLY A 199 -1.68 -12.60 44.62
N LEU A 200 -1.22 -12.51 43.37
CA LEU A 200 -1.00 -13.67 42.49
C LEU A 200 0.42 -13.61 41.89
N GLU A 201 1.34 -14.42 42.43
CA GLU A 201 2.62 -14.67 41.78
C GLU A 201 2.39 -15.51 40.50
N ASN A 202 2.91 -15.05 39.37
CA ASN A 202 2.86 -15.71 38.05
C ASN A 202 1.53 -15.64 37.26
N ALA A 203 0.74 -14.57 37.39
CA ALA A 203 -0.36 -14.34 36.45
C ALA A 203 0.18 -14.03 35.04
N GLU A 204 -0.33 -14.72 34.02
CA GLU A 204 -0.03 -14.43 32.61
C GLU A 204 -0.98 -13.35 32.08
N GLY A 205 -0.46 -12.16 31.81
CA GLY A 205 -1.17 -11.10 31.10
C GLY A 205 -1.20 -11.39 29.61
N LYS A 206 -2.39 -11.62 29.06
CA LYS A 206 -2.60 -11.76 27.61
C LYS A 206 -3.06 -10.41 27.05
N GLY A 207 -2.36 -9.93 26.03
CA GLY A 207 -2.70 -8.69 25.33
C GLY A 207 -2.65 -8.87 23.81
N ASN A 208 -2.97 -7.79 23.10
CA ASN A 208 -2.84 -7.73 21.66
C ASN A 208 -2.33 -6.34 21.25
N VAL A 209 -1.43 -6.30 20.28
CA VAL A 209 -0.98 -5.06 19.64
C VAL A 209 -1.32 -5.16 18.17
N ALA A 210 -2.24 -4.30 17.72
CA ALA A 210 -2.58 -4.13 16.33
C ALA A 210 -2.03 -2.78 15.83
N LEU A 211 -1.23 -2.83 14.78
CA LEU A 211 -0.73 -1.66 14.06
C LEU A 211 -1.27 -1.72 12.64
N SER A 212 -1.95 -0.65 12.22
CA SER A 212 -2.57 -0.60 10.90
C SER A 212 -2.55 0.80 10.33
N GLY A 213 -2.55 0.91 9.00
CA GLY A 213 -2.67 2.17 8.29
C GLY A 213 -2.10 2.11 6.89
N SER A 214 -2.14 3.25 6.22
CA SER A 214 -1.68 3.40 4.84
C SER A 214 -0.76 4.61 4.68
N MET A 215 0.04 4.60 3.62
CA MET A 215 0.90 5.71 3.22
C MET A 215 0.86 5.87 1.72
N THR A 216 0.57 7.09 1.26
CA THR A 216 0.58 7.45 -0.16
C THR A 216 1.71 8.43 -0.47
N ARG A 217 2.41 8.21 -1.58
CA ARG A 217 3.48 9.05 -2.12
C ARG A 217 3.36 9.19 -3.63
N GLN A 218 3.81 10.32 -4.13
CA GLN A 218 3.83 10.61 -5.57
C GLN A 218 5.25 10.96 -6.02
N ALA A 219 5.58 10.61 -7.26
CA ALA A 219 6.79 11.01 -7.95
C ALA A 219 6.52 11.19 -9.43
N GLU A 220 7.30 12.09 -10.05
CA GLU A 220 7.29 12.31 -11.49
C GLU A 220 8.72 12.23 -12.00
N ILE A 221 8.95 11.51 -13.08
CA ILE A 221 10.28 11.29 -13.64
C ILE A 221 10.24 11.08 -15.15
N ASP A 222 11.19 11.68 -15.86
CA ASP A 222 11.43 11.42 -17.27
C ASP A 222 12.56 10.38 -17.42
N TYR A 223 12.31 9.31 -18.18
CA TYR A 223 13.35 8.34 -18.53
C TYR A 223 13.55 8.22 -20.04
N PRO A 224 14.79 7.90 -20.49
CA PRO A 224 15.04 7.51 -21.86
C PRO A 224 14.23 6.28 -22.26
N LEU A 225 13.76 6.25 -23.50
CA LEU A 225 12.98 5.18 -24.10
C LEU A 225 13.58 4.81 -25.47
N PRO A 226 14.73 4.08 -25.49
CA PRO A 226 15.34 3.65 -26.75
C PRO A 226 14.51 2.57 -27.47
N THR A 227 13.78 1.75 -26.71
CA THR A 227 12.87 0.72 -27.22
C THR A 227 11.60 0.66 -26.36
N PRO A 228 10.46 0.21 -26.90
CA PRO A 228 9.24 0.03 -26.11
C PRO A 228 9.42 -0.91 -24.90
N GLN A 229 10.28 -1.91 -25.00
CA GLN A 229 10.58 -2.83 -23.90
C GLN A 229 11.28 -2.13 -22.72
N SER A 230 11.87 -0.95 -22.96
CA SER A 230 12.52 -0.16 -21.89
C SER A 230 11.52 0.34 -20.84
N HIS A 231 10.21 0.38 -21.15
CA HIS A 231 9.17 0.64 -20.15
C HIS A 231 9.26 -0.32 -18.96
N VAL A 232 9.53 -1.61 -19.20
CA VAL A 232 9.61 -2.62 -18.12
C VAL A 232 10.68 -2.24 -17.09
N ALA A 233 11.87 -1.88 -17.55
CA ALA A 233 12.97 -1.50 -16.66
C ALA A 233 12.74 -0.14 -15.99
N ASN A 234 12.19 0.83 -16.72
CA ASN A 234 11.89 2.16 -16.19
C ASN A 234 10.80 2.10 -15.11
N ILE A 235 9.72 1.36 -15.36
CA ILE A 235 8.62 1.14 -14.41
C ILE A 235 9.11 0.34 -13.20
N GLY A 236 9.87 -0.74 -13.43
CA GLY A 236 10.45 -1.53 -12.35
C GLY A 236 11.31 -0.69 -11.40
N ARG A 237 12.21 0.14 -11.95
CA ARG A 237 13.08 1.02 -11.14
C ARG A 237 12.29 2.03 -10.32
N MET A 238 11.31 2.71 -10.92
CA MET A 238 10.54 3.72 -10.17
C MET A 238 9.71 3.10 -9.06
N VAL A 239 9.14 1.91 -9.27
CA VAL A 239 8.37 1.18 -8.26
C VAL A 239 9.30 0.72 -7.14
N GLU A 240 10.42 0.08 -7.47
CA GLU A 240 11.42 -0.39 -6.51
C GLU A 240 11.95 0.75 -5.62
N ASP A 241 12.36 1.86 -6.23
CA ASP A 241 12.87 3.03 -5.50
C ASP A 241 11.81 3.64 -4.57
N MET A 242 10.55 3.71 -5.02
CA MET A 242 9.45 4.26 -4.24
C MET A 242 9.08 3.34 -3.08
N GLU A 243 8.94 2.04 -3.33
CA GLU A 243 8.58 1.04 -2.33
C GLU A 243 9.66 0.94 -1.24
N LEU A 244 10.95 0.99 -1.62
CA LEU A 244 12.05 1.03 -0.65
C LEU A 244 11.98 2.27 0.27
N LYS A 245 11.69 3.45 -0.29
CA LYS A 245 11.53 4.69 0.48
C LYS A 245 10.34 4.59 1.43
N MET A 246 9.19 4.12 0.93
CA MET A 246 7.97 3.96 1.74
C MET A 246 8.16 2.94 2.87
N ARG A 247 8.81 1.81 2.61
CA ARG A 247 9.15 0.80 3.63
C ARG A 247 9.97 1.40 4.77
N ASN A 248 10.98 2.20 4.45
CA ASN A 248 11.81 2.86 5.46
C ASN A 248 11.01 3.87 6.29
N LEU A 249 10.12 4.64 5.65
CA LEU A 249 9.24 5.59 6.34
C LEU A 249 8.23 4.88 7.25
N LEU A 250 7.59 3.81 6.76
CA LEU A 250 6.67 2.99 7.54
C LEU A 250 7.37 2.43 8.77
N SER A 251 8.57 1.89 8.63
CA SER A 251 9.36 1.39 9.77
C SER A 251 9.61 2.47 10.83
N ALA A 252 10.05 3.66 10.41
CA ALA A 252 10.32 4.78 11.32
C ALA A 252 9.07 5.27 12.06
N VAL A 253 7.91 5.31 11.39
CA VAL A 253 6.66 5.76 12.00
C VAL A 253 6.05 4.67 12.90
N TYR A 254 5.89 3.45 12.38
CA TYR A 254 5.18 2.36 13.04
C TYR A 254 5.93 1.77 14.23
N PHE A 255 7.25 1.79 14.24
CA PHE A 255 8.06 1.21 15.32
C PHE A 255 8.86 2.25 16.10
N GLY A 256 9.01 3.46 15.57
CA GLY A 256 9.59 4.60 16.27
C GLY A 256 8.51 5.44 16.95
N LYS A 257 7.74 6.19 16.15
CA LYS A 257 6.81 7.21 16.68
C LYS A 257 5.69 6.65 17.55
N THR A 258 5.07 5.55 17.15
CA THR A 258 4.01 4.92 17.97
C THR A 258 4.55 4.47 19.33
N LYS A 259 5.76 3.90 19.36
CA LYS A 259 6.44 3.45 20.57
C LYS A 259 6.78 4.63 21.48
N ASP A 260 7.29 5.72 20.91
CA ASP A 260 7.59 6.95 21.66
C ASP A 260 6.33 7.48 22.35
N VAL A 261 5.22 7.62 21.60
CA VAL A 261 3.93 8.09 22.15
C VAL A 261 3.43 7.18 23.28
N VAL A 262 3.47 5.86 23.11
CA VAL A 262 3.03 4.92 24.16
C VAL A 262 3.90 5.05 25.42
N ASN A 263 5.23 5.20 25.27
CA ASN A 263 6.15 5.35 26.39
C ASN A 263 6.01 6.71 27.10
N GLU A 264 5.56 7.74 26.41
CA GLU A 264 5.24 9.04 27.00
C GLU A 264 3.96 8.98 27.85
N LEU A 265 2.95 8.24 27.41
CA LEU A 265 1.69 8.07 28.15
C LEU A 265 1.88 7.29 29.45
N ARG A 266 2.78 6.30 29.46
CA ARG A 266 3.10 5.49 30.65
C ARG A 266 4.58 5.12 30.69
N SER A 267 5.33 5.85 31.51
CA SER A 267 6.72 5.51 31.81
C SER A 267 6.80 4.42 32.89
N GLN A 268 7.59 3.37 32.63
CA GLN A 268 7.93 2.39 33.66
C GLN A 268 8.97 2.94 34.65
N ALA A 269 9.80 3.89 34.20
CA ALA A 269 10.69 4.63 35.09
C ALA A 269 9.88 5.68 35.87
N GLY A 270 10.12 5.78 37.17
CA GLY A 270 9.51 6.83 38.00
C GLY A 270 9.85 8.22 37.47
N LEU A 271 8.94 9.18 37.67
CA LEU A 271 9.08 10.58 37.22
C LEU A 271 10.42 11.19 37.65
N ASP A 272 10.93 10.85 38.84
CA ASP A 272 12.21 11.32 39.36
C ASP A 272 13.42 10.84 38.53
N ALA A 273 13.38 9.61 38.02
CA ALA A 273 14.46 9.08 37.18
C ALA A 273 14.50 9.79 35.83
N LYS A 274 13.32 10.05 35.25
CA LYS A 274 13.17 10.79 33.98
C LYS A 274 13.63 12.25 34.14
N SER A 275 13.24 12.90 35.24
CA SER A 275 13.67 14.26 35.56
C SER A 275 15.20 14.37 35.73
N LYS A 276 15.83 13.39 36.38
CA LYS A 276 17.29 13.34 36.48
C LYS A 276 17.97 13.16 35.13
N GLU A 277 17.42 12.34 34.24
CA GLU A 277 17.95 12.15 32.90
C GLU A 277 17.85 13.43 32.05
N ASP A 278 16.71 14.12 32.10
CA ASP A 278 16.50 15.39 31.38
C ASP A 278 17.44 16.48 31.87
N LEU A 279 17.65 16.58 33.20
CA LEU A 279 18.65 17.47 33.80
C LEU A 279 20.07 17.15 33.31
N LEU A 280 20.42 15.87 33.24
CA LEU A 280 21.73 15.42 32.76
C LEU A 280 21.93 15.73 31.26
N ARG A 281 20.89 15.55 30.45
CA ARG A 281 20.88 15.92 29.02
C ARG A 281 21.05 17.42 28.83
N ALA A 282 20.36 18.24 29.62
CA ALA A 282 20.50 19.70 29.59
C ALA A 282 21.91 20.14 30.02
N GLU A 283 22.48 19.52 31.05
CA GLU A 283 23.85 19.79 31.49
C GLU A 283 24.90 19.43 30.43
N LEU A 284 24.75 18.27 29.77
CA LEU A 284 25.61 17.84 28.68
C LEU A 284 25.52 18.77 27.47
N ALA A 285 24.30 19.17 27.07
CA ALA A 285 24.08 20.14 26.00
C ALA A 285 24.73 21.49 26.30
N GLY A 286 24.61 21.97 27.55
CA GLY A 286 25.27 23.19 28.02
C GLY A 286 26.81 23.09 27.97
N LYS A 287 27.38 21.96 28.42
CA LYS A 287 28.83 21.71 28.39
C LYS A 287 29.40 21.53 26.99
N LEU A 288 28.62 20.98 26.05
CA LEU A 288 29.00 20.85 24.64
C LEU A 288 28.87 22.19 23.90
N GLY A 289 27.84 22.99 24.21
CA GLY A 289 27.66 24.34 23.66
C GLY A 289 28.69 25.35 24.17
N GLY A 290 29.17 25.19 25.40
CA GLY A 290 30.26 25.99 25.99
C GLY A 290 31.68 25.56 25.59
N ARG A 291 31.81 24.56 24.71
CA ARG A 291 33.10 24.04 24.21
C ARG A 291 33.53 24.63 22.86
N LYS A 292 32.99 25.79 22.49
CA LYS A 292 33.48 26.61 21.36
C LYS A 292 34.63 27.49 21.80
#